data_AF-A0A354Z362-F1
#
_entry.id   AF-A0A354Z362-F1
#
_cell.length_a   1.000
_cell.length_b   1.000
_cell.length_c   1.000
_cell.angle_alpha   90.00
_cell.angle_beta   90.00
_cell.angle_gamma   90.00
#
_symmetry.space_group_name_H-M   'P 1'
#
loop_
_entity.id
_entity.type
_entity.pdbx_description
1 polymer ?
#
loop_
_entity_poly.entity_id
_entity_poly.type
_entity_poly.pdbx_seq_one_letter_code
_entity_poly.pdbx_strand_id
1 'polypeptide(L)' 'MSTSHGRTIPDFQSPTQVGEIKDTARVSDSAQLRAQREHAQRTEREHVVLTGTTSQVSGTVQSQSKVIRRDDL' A
#
# COMPACT_ATOMS: atom_id res chain seq x y z
N MET A 1 15.05 -1.76 -3.13
CA MET A 1 14.08 -1.13 -4.05
C MET A 1 14.37 0.35 -4.12
N SER A 2 14.76 0.87 -5.28
CA SER A 2 14.95 2.32 -5.49
C SER A 2 13.84 2.83 -6.41
N THR A 3 13.06 3.80 -5.94
CA THR A 3 11.95 4.40 -6.68
C THR A 3 12.15 5.91 -6.78
N SER A 4 11.39 6.57 -7.65
CA SER A 4 11.41 8.04 -7.72
C SER A 4 10.98 8.73 -6.41
N HIS A 5 10.40 7.95 -5.49
CA HIS A 5 9.88 8.35 -4.19
C HIS A 5 10.79 7.93 -3.01
N GLY A 6 11.97 7.38 -3.29
CA GLY A 6 12.94 6.92 -2.29
C GLY A 6 13.01 5.39 -2.14
N ARG A 7 13.68 4.95 -1.08
CA ARG A 7 13.87 3.53 -0.75
C ARG A 7 12.96 3.14 0.39
N THR A 8 12.06 2.19 0.12
CA THR A 8 11.11 1.66 1.10
C THR A 8 11.14 0.15 1.10
N ILE A 9 10.72 -0.44 2.22
CA ILE A 9 10.56 -1.89 2.39
C ILE A 9 9.06 -2.10 2.63
N PRO A 10 8.36 -2.86 1.77
CA PRO A 10 6.97 -3.24 2.02
C PRO A 10 6.89 -4.31 3.10
N ASP A 11 5.80 -4.30 3.87
CA ASP A 11 5.57 -5.25 4.97
C ASP A 11 5.47 -6.69 4.48
N PHE A 12 4.88 -6.89 3.29
CA PHE A 12 4.82 -8.20 2.66
C PHE A 12 4.95 -8.13 1.14
N GLN A 13 5.46 -9.21 0.55
CA GLN A 13 5.57 -9.36 -0.89
C GLN A 13 5.34 -10.81 -1.27
N SER A 14 4.71 -10.99 -2.43
CA SER A 14 4.57 -12.28 -3.10
C SER A 14 4.97 -12.12 -4.57
N PRO A 15 5.01 -13.21 -5.35
CA PRO A 15 5.21 -13.11 -6.80
C PRO A 15 4.19 -12.22 -7.52
N THR A 16 3.00 -12.05 -6.95
CA THR A 16 1.90 -11.29 -7.58
C THR A 16 1.59 -9.96 -6.88
N GLN A 17 2.09 -9.75 -5.66
CA GLN A 17 1.68 -8.62 -4.82
C GLN A 17 2.86 -7.95 -4.11
N VAL A 18 2.72 -6.64 -3.91
CA VAL A 18 3.51 -5.84 -2.98
C VAL A 18 2.51 -5.18 -2.05
N GLY A 19 2.67 -5.34 -0.73
CA GLY A 19 1.70 -4.77 0.17
C GLY A 19 2.22 -4.24 1.50
N GLU A 20 1.35 -3.46 2.10
CA GLU A 20 1.57 -2.66 3.29
C GLU A 20 0.40 -2.83 4.24
N ILE A 21 0.69 -2.91 5.54
CA ILE A 21 -0.30 -3.03 6.61
C ILE A 21 -0.34 -1.71 7.37
N LYS A 22 -1.51 -1.08 7.42
CA LYS A 22 -1.74 0.16 8.15
C LYS A 22 -2.88 -0.03 9.15
N ASP A 23 -2.50 -0.34 10.39
CA ASP A 23 -3.38 -0.15 11.54
C ASP A 23 -3.22 1.31 12.03
N THR A 24 -4.11 2.15 11.55
CA THR A 24 -4.20 3.55 11.99
C THR A 24 -5.58 4.09 11.65
N ALA A 25 -6.01 5.13 12.38
CA ALA A 25 -7.28 5.80 12.11
C ALA A 25 -7.35 6.42 10.70
N ARG A 26 -6.22 6.82 10.10
CA ARG A 26 -6.21 7.48 8.78
C ARG A 26 -5.04 7.06 7.90
N VAL A 27 -5.37 6.59 6.70
CA VAL A 27 -4.40 6.22 5.65
C VAL A 27 -4.43 7.26 4.54
N SER A 28 -3.30 7.94 4.34
CA SER A 28 -3.11 8.95 3.30
C SER A 28 -2.11 8.48 2.25
N ASP A 29 -2.10 9.12 1.07
CA ASP A 29 -1.18 8.80 -0.03
C ASP A 29 0.26 9.27 0.27
N SER A 30 0.89 8.59 1.23
CA SER A 30 2.24 8.87 1.69
C SER A 30 3.29 8.60 0.61
N ALA A 31 4.48 9.17 0.75
CA ALA A 31 5.61 8.87 -0.13
C ALA A 31 5.94 7.36 -0.14
N GLN A 32 5.72 6.66 0.98
CA GLN A 32 5.94 5.23 1.09
C GLN A 32 4.98 4.43 0.19
N LEU A 33 3.68 4.72 0.26
CA LEU A 33 2.68 4.06 -0.58
C LEU A 33 2.91 4.37 -2.06
N ARG A 34 3.32 5.59 -2.40
CA ARG A 34 3.68 5.97 -3.77
C ARG A 34 4.90 5.19 -4.28
N ALA A 35 5.96 5.08 -3.47
CA ALA A 35 7.13 4.27 -3.79
C ALA A 35 6.75 2.80 -4.04
N GLN A 36 6.02 2.19 -3.10
CA GLN A 36 5.65 0.77 -3.20
C GLN A 36 4.71 0.50 -4.38
N ARG A 37 3.77 1.41 -4.66
CA ARG A 37 2.92 1.37 -5.86
C ARG A 37 3.71 1.44 -7.15
N GLU A 38 4.66 2.38 -7.25
CA GLU A 38 5.57 2.49 -8.41
C GLU A 38 6.36 1.19 -8.61
N HIS A 39 6.86 0.60 -7.52
CA HIS A 39 7.57 -0.66 -7.60
C HIS A 39 6.68 -1.83 -8.03
N ALA A 40 5.47 -1.92 -7.48
CA ALA A 40 4.50 -2.93 -7.88
C ALA A 40 4.22 -2.85 -9.38
N GLN A 41 3.93 -1.64 -9.90
CA GLN A 41 3.74 -1.39 -11.33
C GLN A 41 4.95 -1.79 -12.18
N ARG A 42 6.16 -1.38 -11.77
CA ARG A 42 7.41 -1.73 -12.47
C ARG A 42 7.72 -3.23 -12.51
N THR A 43 7.10 -4.00 -11.63
CA THR A 43 7.30 -5.45 -11.52
C THR A 43 6.05 -6.23 -11.88
N GLU A 44 5.06 -5.57 -12.51
CA GLU A 44 3.80 -6.17 -12.94
C GLU A 44 3.04 -6.88 -11.80
N ARG A 45 3.16 -6.34 -10.59
CA ARG A 45 2.50 -6.82 -9.38
C ARG A 45 1.39 -5.86 -8.93
N GLU A 46 0.42 -6.39 -8.20
CA GLU A 46 -0.66 -5.63 -7.59
C GLU A 46 -0.18 -4.95 -6.30
N HIS A 47 -0.47 -3.67 -6.14
CA HIS A 47 -0.20 -2.94 -4.89
C HIS A 47 -1.39 -3.07 -3.94
N VAL A 48 -1.16 -3.63 -2.75
CA VAL A 48 -2.20 -3.95 -1.76
C VAL A 48 -1.96 -3.19 -0.45
N VAL A 49 -2.99 -2.54 0.08
CA VAL A 49 -2.95 -1.89 1.39
C VAL A 49 -3.97 -2.56 2.30
N LEU A 50 -3.51 -3.23 3.36
CA LEU A 50 -4.35 -3.81 4.39
C LEU A 50 -4.61 -2.73 5.46
N THR A 51 -5.86 -2.53 5.83
CA THR A 51 -6.24 -1.55 6.86
C THR A 51 -7.27 -2.12 7.82
N GLY A 52 -7.40 -1.51 9.00
CA GLY A 52 -8.53 -1.78 9.90
C GLY A 52 -9.88 -1.45 9.26
N THR A 53 -10.95 -2.07 9.77
CA THR A 53 -12.32 -1.84 9.29
C THR A 53 -12.77 -0.38 9.46
N THR A 54 -12.31 0.30 10.51
CA THR A 54 -12.66 1.68 10.84
C THR A 54 -11.67 2.71 10.28
N SER A 55 -10.55 2.28 9.70
CA SER A 55 -9.56 3.18 9.11
C SER A 55 -10.15 4.02 7.97
N GLN A 56 -9.93 5.33 8.04
CA GLN A 56 -10.30 6.26 6.98
C GLN A 56 -9.20 6.30 5.91
N VAL A 57 -9.51 5.76 4.74
CA VAL A 57 -8.55 5.70 3.62
C VAL A 57 -8.85 6.83 2.63
N SER A 58 -7.84 7.63 2.30
CA SER A 58 -7.97 8.71 1.32
C SER A 58 -8.39 8.19 -0.05
N GLY A 59 -9.16 8.99 -0.80
CA GLY A 59 -9.66 8.62 -2.13
C GLY A 59 -8.55 8.25 -3.13
N THR A 60 -7.39 8.91 -3.05
CA THR A 60 -6.23 8.59 -3.89
C THR A 60 -5.70 7.18 -3.64
N VAL A 61 -5.60 6.77 -2.37
CA VAL A 61 -5.15 5.41 -2.04
C VAL A 61 -6.18 4.38 -2.50
N GLN A 62 -7.48 4.67 -2.34
CA GLN A 62 -8.56 3.78 -2.80
C GLN A 62 -8.60 3.61 -4.32
N SER A 63 -8.29 4.66 -5.10
CA SER A 63 -8.35 4.62 -6.56
C SER A 63 -7.10 4.02 -7.20
N GLN A 64 -5.95 4.06 -6.53
CA GLN A 64 -4.66 3.66 -7.10
C GLN A 64 -4.09 2.39 -6.45
N SER A 65 -4.77 1.78 -5.49
CA SER A 65 -4.30 0.57 -4.79
C SER A 65 -5.47 -0.28 -4.36
N LYS A 66 -5.24 -1.58 -4.24
CA LYS A 66 -6.25 -2.48 -3.70
C LYS A 66 -6.26 -2.35 -2.18
N VAL A 67 -7.35 -1.82 -1.65
CA VAL A 67 -7.55 -1.69 -0.20
C VAL A 67 -8.33 -2.90 0.29
N ILE A 68 -7.74 -3.65 1.23
CA ILE A 68 -8.40 -4.77 1.90
C ILE A 68 -8.62 -4.39 3.36
N ARG A 69 -9.86 -4.48 3.82
CA ARG A 69 -10.22 -4.24 5.22
C ARG A 69 -10.09 -5.53 6.01
N ARG A 70 -9.45 -5.47 7.17
CA ARG A 70 -9.31 -6.57 8.13
C ARG A 70 -9.83 -6.14 9.49
N ASP A 71 -10.48 -7.07 10.18
CA ASP A 71 -11.07 -6.91 11.51
C ASP A 71 -10.07 -7.16 12.65
N ASP A 72 -8.99 -7.87 12.36
CA ASP A 72 -7.87 -8.12 13.27
C ASP A 72 -6.76 -7.06 13.20
N LEU A 73 -7.04 -5.94 12.53
CA LEU A 73 -6.21 -4.74 12.43
C LEU A 73 -6.90 -3.54 13.07
#